data_AF-A0A5C7QLC0-F1
#
_entry.id   AF-A0A5C7QLC0-F1
#
_cell.length_a   1.000
_cell.length_b   1.000
_cell.length_c   1.000
_cell.angle_alpha   90.00
_cell.angle_beta   90.00
_cell.angle_gamma   90.00
#
_symmetry.space_group_name_H-M   'P 1'
#
loop_
_entity.id
_entity.type
_entity.pdbx_description
1 polymer ?
#
loop_
_entity_poly.entity_id
_entity_poly.type
_entity_poly.pdbx_seq_one_letter_code
_entity_poly.pdbx_strand_id
1 'polypeptide(L)' 'IPCVLPSKGRHAQKQPPLWKAIERVLRRRRVRVEHVFARLKRFRILASRYRNRRQRLGLRFNLMAGIYNFELAKN' A
#
# COMPACT_ATOMS: atom_id res chain seq x y z
N ILE A 1 14.92 -1.47 1.41
CA ILE A 1 14.16 -2.18 2.47
C ILE A 1 13.98 -3.61 2.00
N PRO A 2 14.43 -4.63 2.74
CA PRO A 2 14.24 -6.02 2.35
C PRO A 2 12.73 -6.30 2.22
N CYS A 3 12.32 -6.87 1.10
CA CYS A 3 10.91 -7.22 0.88
C CYS A 3 10.58 -8.47 1.71
N VAL A 4 10.11 -8.27 2.95
CA VAL A 4 9.58 -9.37 3.76
C VAL A 4 8.18 -9.70 3.26
N LEU A 5 8.07 -10.75 2.45
CA LEU A 5 6.79 -11.25 2.01
C LEU A 5 6.09 -11.96 3.18
N PRO A 6 4.80 -11.73 3.41
CA PRO A 6 4.04 -12.48 4.40
C PRO A 6 4.04 -13.95 4.01
N SER A 7 4.37 -14.83 4.94
CA SER A 7 4.22 -16.26 4.70
C SER A 7 2.85 -16.69 5.21
N LYS A 8 2.11 -17.44 4.39
CA LYS A 8 0.92 -18.12 4.89
C LYS A 8 1.41 -19.37 5.60
N GLY A 9 1.42 -19.35 6.93
CA GLY A 9 1.82 -20.50 7.73
C GLY A 9 1.00 -21.75 7.36
N ARG A 10 1.65 -22.90 7.26
CA ARG A 10 0.93 -24.19 7.18
C ARG A 10 0.26 -24.43 8.54
N HIS A 11 -1.00 -24.83 8.54
CA HIS A 11 -1.80 -25.00 9.76
C HIS A 11 -1.15 -25.93 10.80
N ALA A 12 -0.30 -26.86 10.35
CA ALA A 12 0.43 -27.83 11.16
C ALA A 12 1.80 -27.34 11.69
N GLN A 13 2.37 -26.24 11.18
CA GLN A 13 3.70 -25.76 11.59
C GLN A 13 3.59 -24.54 12.51
N LYS A 14 4.04 -24.69 13.76
CA LYS A 14 4.15 -23.56 14.70
C LYS A 14 5.26 -22.61 14.23
N GLN A 15 4.87 -21.40 13.83
CA GLN A 15 5.83 -20.35 13.50
C GLN A 15 6.55 -19.83 14.76
N PRO A 16 7.85 -19.47 14.64
CA PRO A 16 8.61 -18.86 15.72
C PRO A 16 7.95 -17.58 16.27
N PRO A 17 8.05 -17.29 17.58
CA PRO A 17 7.46 -16.09 18.19
C PRO A 17 7.89 -14.76 17.53
N LEU A 18 9.17 -14.64 17.17
CA LEU A 18 9.71 -13.48 16.46
C LEU A 18 9.02 -13.26 15.11
N TRP A 19 8.79 -14.34 14.36
CA TRP A 19 8.14 -14.26 13.06
C TRP A 19 6.69 -13.78 13.17
N LYS A 20 5.95 -14.25 14.18
CA LYS A 20 4.59 -13.77 14.48
C LYS A 20 4.57 -12.27 14.83
N ALA A 21 5.57 -11.78 15.55
CA ALA A 21 5.70 -10.36 15.86
C ALA A 21 5.93 -9.52 14.59
N ILE A 22 6.81 -9.97 13.70
CA ILE A 22 7.06 -9.33 12.39
C ILE A 22 5.78 -9.31 11.54
N GLU A 23 5.08 -10.43 11.40
CA GLU A 23 3.83 -10.52 10.65
C GLU A 23 2.76 -9.58 11.22
N ARG A 24 2.66 -9.44 12.54
CA ARG A 24 1.73 -8.52 13.20
C ARG A 24 2.02 -7.06 12.81
N VAL A 25 3.29 -6.66 12.78
CA VAL A 25 3.70 -5.32 12.33
C VAL A 25 3.39 -5.12 10.85
N LEU A 26 3.72 -6.10 10.00
CA LEU A 26 3.44 -6.05 8.56
C LEU A 26 1.93 -5.94 8.28
N ARG A 27 1.09 -6.71 8.98
CA ARG A 27 -0.36 -6.66 8.84
C ARG A 27 -0.90 -5.28 9.22
N ARG A 28 -0.45 -4.71 10.34
CA ARG A 28 -0.84 -3.34 10.77
C ARG A 28 -0.44 -2.29 9.74
N ARG A 29 0.76 -2.39 9.16
CA ARG A 29 1.23 -1.46 8.12
C ARG A 29 0.40 -1.57 6.84
N ARG A 30 0.05 -2.79 6.42
CA ARG A 30 -0.76 -3.05 5.22
C ARG A 30 -2.14 -2.42 5.30
N VAL A 31 -2.83 -2.56 6.44
CA VAL A 31 -4.16 -1.95 6.62
C VAL A 31 -4.12 -0.45 6.35
N ARG A 32 -3.13 0.27 6.90
CA ARG A 32 -2.96 1.70 6.63
C ARG A 32 -2.70 1.99 5.15
N VAL A 33 -1.83 1.21 4.51
CA VAL A 33 -1.50 1.34 3.09
C VAL A 33 -2.72 1.06 2.20
N GLU A 34 -3.53 0.06 2.54
CA GLU A 34 -4.77 -0.28 1.84
C GLU A 34 -5.80 0.85 1.92
N HIS A 35 -5.96 1.49 3.09
CA HIS A 35 -6.83 2.66 3.21
C HIS A 35 -6.37 3.82 2.32
N VAL A 36 -5.06 4.09 2.26
CA VAL A 36 -4.51 5.11 1.34
C VAL A 36 -4.78 4.73 -0.11
N PHE A 37 -4.53 3.49 -0.51
CA PHE A 37 -4.82 3.03 -1.88
C PHE A 37 -6.31 3.07 -2.22
N ALA A 38 -7.20 2.76 -1.28
CA ALA A 38 -8.64 2.87 -1.48
C ALA A 38 -9.04 4.32 -1.76
N ARG A 39 -8.47 5.28 -1.03
CA ARG A 39 -8.68 6.73 -1.27
C ARG A 39 -8.12 7.16 -2.62
N LEU A 40 -6.92 6.72 -2.98
CA LEU A 40 -6.27 7.03 -4.26
C LEU A 40 -7.01 6.41 -5.46
N LYS A 41 -7.61 5.22 -5.31
CA LYS A 41 -8.41 4.60 -6.38
C LYS A 41 -9.69 5.35 -6.73
N ARG A 42 -10.11 6.35 -5.95
CA ARG A 42 -11.19 7.28 -6.35
C ARG A 42 -10.81 8.12 -7.57
N PHE A 43 -9.53 8.38 -7.78
CA PHE A 43 -9.08 9.06 -8.99
C PHE A 43 -9.25 8.15 -10.21
N ARG A 44 -10.02 8.60 -11.22
CA ARG A 44 -10.28 7.82 -12.46
C ARG A 44 -9.01 7.31 -13.15
N ILE A 45 -7.91 8.06 -13.04
CA ILE A 45 -6.58 7.72 -13.55
C ILE A 45 -6.06 6.40 -12.96
N LEU A 46 -6.37 6.11 -11.69
CA LEU A 46 -5.98 4.89 -10.97
C LEU A 46 -7.10 3.84 -10.95
N ALA A 47 -8.37 4.25 -11.08
CA ALA A 47 -9.52 3.36 -11.10
C ALA A 47 -9.62 2.53 -12.39
N SER A 48 -9.20 3.10 -13.52
CA SER A 48 -9.36 2.50 -14.85
C SER A 48 -8.02 2.13 -15.48
N ARG A 49 -8.05 1.35 -16.56
CA ARG A 49 -6.84 0.99 -17.31
C ARG A 49 -6.17 2.25 -17.86
N TYR A 50 -4.94 2.50 -17.44
CA TYR A 50 -4.16 3.64 -17.89
C TYR A 50 -3.79 3.51 -19.38
N ARG A 51 -4.36 4.36 -20.23
CA ARG A 51 -4.14 4.35 -21.70
C ARG A 51 -3.10 5.35 -22.21
N ASN A 52 -2.59 6.25 -21.37
CA ASN A 52 -1.59 7.24 -21.78
C ASN A 52 -0.16 6.66 -21.70
N ARG A 53 0.80 7.28 -22.41
CA ARG A 53 2.23 6.90 -22.34
C ARG A 53 2.71 6.99 -20.89
N ARG A 54 3.31 5.90 -20.41
CA ARG A 54 3.67 5.69 -19.00
C ARG A 54 4.92 6.47 -18.54
N GLN A 55 5.58 7.18 -19.45
CA GLN A 55 6.81 7.95 -19.18
C GLN A 55 6.68 8.92 -17.99
N ARG A 56 5.50 9.54 -17.81
CA ARG A 56 5.21 10.48 -16.70
C ARG A 56 4.25 9.93 -15.65
N LEU A 57 4.03 8.60 -15.59
CA LEU A 57 3.11 7.99 -14.63
C LEU A 57 3.54 8.29 -13.18
N GLY A 58 4.83 8.20 -12.88
CA GLY A 58 5.38 8.52 -11.55
C GLY A 58 5.09 9.96 -11.13
N LEU A 59 5.32 10.94 -12.01
CA LEU A 59 5.01 12.34 -11.70
C LEU A 59 3.52 12.54 -11.43
N ARG A 60 2.63 11.97 -12.25
CA ARG A 60 1.18 12.07 -12.05
C ARG A 60 0.77 11.45 -10.71
N PHE A 61 1.36 10.31 -10.36
CA PHE A 61 1.12 9.65 -9.08
C PHE A 61 1.61 10.50 -7.90
N ASN A 62 2.81 11.09 -8.00
CA ASN A 62 3.37 11.97 -6.97
C ASN A 62 2.48 13.19 -6.74
N LEU A 63 1.96 13.80 -7.80
CA LEU A 63 1.03 14.94 -7.69
C LEU A 63 -0.28 14.52 -7.00
N MET A 64 -0.84 13.36 -7.36
CA MET A 64 -2.04 12.82 -6.69
C MET A 64 -1.79 12.56 -5.19
N ALA A 65 -0.64 11.98 -4.86
CA ALA A 65 -0.24 11.76 -3.47
C ALA A 65 -0.05 13.08 -2.72
N GLY A 66 0.52 14.10 -3.37
CA GLY A 66 0.68 15.44 -2.82
C GLY A 66 -0.66 16.08 -2.47
N ILE A 67 -1.65 16.02 -3.37
CA ILE A 67 -3.00 16.52 -3.12
C ILE A 67 -3.64 15.78 -1.95
N TYR A 68 -3.55 14.44 -1.92
CA TYR A 68 -4.10 13.65 -0.82
C TYR A 68 -3.44 13.99 0.53
N ASN A 69 -2.12 14.17 0.55
CA ASN A 69 -1.40 14.55 1.77
C ASN A 69 -1.78 15.96 2.23
N PHE A 70 -2.00 16.89 1.30
CA PHE A 70 -2.47 18.24 1.62
C PHE A 70 -3.89 18.23 2.22
N GLU A 71 -4.80 17.45 1.64
CA GLU A 71 -6.14 17.23 2.20
C GLU A 71 -6.06 16.59 3.60
N LEU A 72 -5.17 15.61 3.79
CA LEU A 72 -4.98 14.95 5.08
C LEU A 72 -4.44 15.91 6.14
N ALA A 73 -3.56 16.85 5.78
CA ALA A 73 -2.99 17.83 6.70
C ALA A 73 -3.97 18.96 7.07
N LYS A 74 -4.98 19.21 6.23
CA LYS A 74 -6.03 20.21 6.49
C LYS A 74 -7.14 19.72 7.42
N ASN A 75 -7.29 18.41 7.58
CA ASN A 75 -8.27 17.79 8.48
C ASN A 75 -7.58 17.33 9.77
#